data_AF-A0A848ZL32-F1
#
_entry.id   AF-A0A848ZL32-F1
#
_cell.length_a   1.000
_cell.length_b   1.000
_cell.length_c   1.000
_cell.angle_alpha   90.00
_cell.angle_beta   90.00
_cell.angle_gamma   90.00
#
_symmetry.space_group_name_H-M   'P 1'
#
loop_
_entity.id
_entity.type
_entity.pdbx_description
1 polymer ?
#
loop_
_entity_poly.entity_id
_entity_poly.type
_entity_poly.pdbx_seq_one_letter_code
_entity_poly.pdbx_strand_id
1 'polypeptide(L)'
;MKIEKEQILTDNEKGLGVHGEKFDFLANSLDRQGVDVHKVIKDLSDFQVAIPSWALGAGGTRFGRFSYYGEPANLEQKIGDVGILHALTQTAGAISLHIPWDIP
;
A
#
# COMPACT_ATOMS: atom_id res chain seq x y z
N MET A 1 6.68 -9.22 -9.74
CA MET A 1 7.76 -8.20 -9.71
C MET A 1 8.41 -8.23 -8.33
N LYS A 2 9.70 -7.89 -8.17
CA LYS A 2 10.32 -7.80 -6.85
C LYS A 2 10.89 -6.39 -6.69
N ILE A 3 10.54 -5.71 -5.61
CA ILE A 3 11.09 -4.40 -5.25
C ILE A 3 12.12 -4.63 -4.15
N GLU A 4 13.35 -4.19 -4.37
CA GLU A 4 14.39 -4.25 -3.36
C GLU A 4 14.33 -3.02 -2.44
N LYS A 5 14.70 -3.20 -1.18
CA LYS A 5 14.61 -2.13 -0.16
C LYS A 5 15.46 -0.93 -0.55
N GLU A 6 16.61 -1.16 -1.17
CA GLU A 6 17.55 -0.13 -1.63
C GLU A 6 16.91 0.75 -2.71
N GLN A 7 16.05 0.20 -3.57
CA GLN A 7 15.33 0.98 -4.58
C GLN A 7 14.35 1.95 -3.93
N ILE A 8 13.62 1.49 -2.91
CA ILE A 8 12.69 2.33 -2.14
C ILE A 8 13.45 3.45 -1.43
N LEU A 9 14.56 3.13 -0.76
CA LEU A 9 15.39 4.12 -0.05
C LEU A 9 15.93 5.18 -1.01
N THR A 10 16.50 4.74 -2.14
CA THR A 10 17.02 5.65 -3.17
C THR A 10 15.94 6.57 -3.74
N ASP A 11 14.72 6.07 -3.92
CA ASP A 11 13.62 6.90 -4.41
C ASP A 11 13.13 7.90 -3.36
N ASN A 12 13.01 7.47 -2.09
CA ASN A 12 12.63 8.32 -0.97
C ASN A 12 13.61 9.49 -0.77
N GLU A 13 14.92 9.28 -0.96
CA GLU A 13 15.94 10.32 -0.83
C GLU A 13 15.71 11.51 -1.77
N LYS A 14 15.17 11.28 -2.97
CA LYS A 14 14.91 12.34 -3.97
C LYS A 14 13.92 13.39 -3.47
N GLY A 15 12.97 13.00 -2.61
CA GLY A 15 11.90 13.85 -2.11
C GLY A 15 12.04 14.26 -0.65
N LEU A 16 13.03 13.71 0.07
CA LEU A 16 13.08 13.78 1.54
C LEU A 16 13.16 15.22 2.07
N GLY A 17 13.94 16.09 1.42
CA GLY A 17 14.06 17.50 1.82
C GLY A 17 12.73 18.25 1.72
N VAL A 18 12.06 18.17 0.57
CA VAL A 18 10.76 18.82 0.34
C VAL A 18 9.68 18.24 1.25
N HIS A 19 9.72 16.93 1.52
CA HIS A 19 8.81 16.29 2.46
C HIS A 19 9.01 16.84 3.87
N GLY A 20 10.26 16.93 4.35
CA GLY A 20 10.60 17.48 5.67
C GLY A 20 10.08 18.90 5.87
N GLU A 21 10.36 19.80 4.94
CA GLU A 21 9.90 21.20 5.01
C GLU A 21 8.37 21.31 5.11
N LYS A 22 7.63 20.53 4.31
CA LYS A 22 6.17 20.53 4.33
C LYS A 22 5.60 19.89 5.59
N PHE A 23 6.22 18.80 6.03
CA PHE A 23 5.84 18.11 7.25
C PHE A 23 6.02 19.02 8.46
N ASP A 24 7.18 19.67 8.59
CA ASP A 24 7.48 20.58 9.71
C ASP A 24 6.49 21.75 9.74
N PHE A 25 6.16 22.33 8.59
CA PHE A 25 5.16 23.39 8.51
C PHE A 25 3.79 22.93 9.04
N LEU A 26 3.33 21.76 8.60
CA LEU A 26 2.04 21.21 9.04
C LEU A 26 2.06 20.81 10.51
N ALA A 27 3.11 20.14 10.97
CA ALA A 27 3.29 19.71 12.35
C ALA A 27 3.22 20.91 13.31
N ASN A 28 3.97 21.98 13.02
CA ASN A 28 3.92 23.22 13.80
C ASN A 28 2.53 23.87 13.82
N SER A 29 1.79 23.82 12.71
CA SER A 29 0.43 24.35 12.64
C SER A 29 -0.55 23.55 13.49
N LEU A 30 -0.42 22.21 13.50
CA LEU A 30 -1.26 21.29 14.26
C LEU A 30 -0.94 21.35 15.76
N ASP A 31 0.33 21.44 16.13
CA ASP A 31 0.75 21.59 17.53
C ASP A 31 0.18 22.87 18.15
N ARG A 32 0.16 23.98 17.40
CA ARG A 32 -0.48 25.25 17.83
C ARG A 32 -1.99 25.13 18.01
N GLN A 33 -2.62 24.17 17.33
CA GLN A 33 -4.05 23.84 17.50
C GLN A 33 -4.29 22.83 18.62
N GLY A 34 -3.23 22.39 19.33
CA GLY A 34 -3.31 21.42 20.42
C GLY A 34 -3.45 19.97 19.95
N VAL A 35 -3.13 19.66 18.68
CA VAL A 35 -3.13 18.30 18.15
C VAL A 35 -1.78 17.64 18.44
N ASP A 36 -1.79 16.45 19.03
CA ASP A 36 -0.58 15.63 19.22
C ASP A 36 -0.19 14.96 17.90
N VAL A 37 0.74 15.58 17.17
CA VAL A 37 1.21 15.10 15.86
C VAL A 37 1.86 13.71 15.96
N HIS A 38 2.61 13.44 17.04
CA HIS A 38 3.25 12.13 17.23
C HIS A 38 2.22 11.02 17.39
N LYS A 39 1.16 11.27 18.15
CA LYS A 39 0.04 10.34 18.27
C LYS A 39 -0.63 10.09 16.92
N VAL A 40 -0.92 11.14 16.15
CA VAL A 40 -1.55 10.98 14.82
C VAL A 40 -0.68 10.14 13.89
N ILE A 41 0.62 10.39 13.84
CA ILE A 41 1.55 9.59 13.02
C ILE A 41 1.58 8.13 13.47
N LYS A 42 1.54 7.88 14.77
CA LYS A 42 1.48 6.53 15.32
C LYS A 42 0.19 5.84 14.91
N ASP A 43 -0.96 6.49 15.09
CA ASP A 43 -2.27 5.94 14.74
C ASP A 43 -2.35 5.64 13.22
N LEU A 44 -1.77 6.50 12.37
CA LEU A 44 -1.67 6.28 10.92
C LEU A 44 -0.72 5.13 10.56
N SER A 45 0.43 5.03 11.22
CA SER A 45 1.41 3.97 10.99
C SER A 45 0.86 2.60 11.39
N ASP A 46 0.07 2.55 12.47
CA ASP A 46 -0.53 1.33 12.99
C ASP A 46 -1.80 0.92 12.20
N PHE A 47 -2.36 1.81 11.37
CA PHE A 47 -3.59 1.55 10.63
C PHE A 47 -3.36 0.55 9.49
N GLN A 48 -4.10 -0.56 9.51
CA GLN A 48 -3.99 -1.63 8.51
C GLN A 48 -5.33 -1.83 7.79
N VAL A 49 -5.25 -2.11 6.49
CA VAL A 49 -6.40 -2.42 5.64
C VAL A 49 -6.11 -3.71 4.88
N ALA A 50 -7.00 -4.70 5.02
CA ALA A 50 -6.86 -5.97 4.32
C ALA A 50 -7.06 -5.80 2.80
N ILE A 51 -6.19 -6.42 2.01
CA ILE A 51 -6.28 -6.37 0.55
C ILE A 51 -7.12 -7.54 0.03
N PRO A 52 -8.18 -7.27 -0.76
CA PRO A 52 -8.95 -8.34 -1.40
C PRO A 52 -8.14 -9.00 -2.52
N SER A 53 -7.95 -10.32 -2.43
CA SER A 53 -7.20 -11.12 -3.40
C SER A 53 -7.72 -11.00 -4.85
N TRP A 54 -9.03 -10.79 -5.00
CA TRP A 54 -9.73 -10.69 -6.29
C TRP A 54 -9.60 -9.34 -6.98
N ALA A 55 -9.05 -8.32 -6.29
CA ALA A 55 -8.88 -6.98 -6.87
C ALA A 55 -7.52 -6.78 -7.56
N LEU A 56 -6.63 -7.79 -7.53
CA LEU A 56 -5.29 -7.69 -8.08
C LEU A 56 -5.24 -7.97 -9.59
N GLY A 57 -6.24 -8.70 -10.11
CA GLY A 57 -6.44 -8.90 -11.54
C GLY A 57 -7.38 -7.87 -12.16
N ALA A 58 -7.51 -7.90 -13.49
CA ALA A 58 -8.44 -7.04 -14.19
C ALA A 58 -9.88 -7.32 -13.75
N GLY A 59 -10.52 -6.29 -13.19
CA GLY A 59 -11.96 -6.30 -12.94
C GLY A 59 -12.75 -6.42 -14.24
N GLY A 60 -14.04 -6.73 -14.11
CA GLY A 60 -14.95 -6.83 -15.25
C GLY A 60 -16.33 -6.30 -14.89
N THR A 61 -17.10 -5.98 -15.93
CA THR A 61 -18.53 -5.71 -15.80
C THR A 61 -19.32 -6.82 -16.46
N ARG A 62 -20.64 -6.79 -16.33
CA ARG A 62 -21.54 -7.70 -17.08
C ARG A 62 -21.40 -7.61 -18.60
N PHE A 63 -20.75 -6.57 -19.13
CA PHE A 63 -20.59 -6.34 -20.57
C PHE A 63 -19.25 -6.83 -21.11
N GLY A 64 -18.25 -7.02 -20.25
CA GLY A 64 -16.93 -7.43 -20.68
C GLY A 64 -15.86 -7.30 -19.62
N ARG A 65 -14.77 -8.02 -19.82
CA ARG A 65 -13.52 -7.96 -19.07
C ARG A 65 -12.38 -7.84 -20.08
N PHE A 66 -11.52 -6.86 -19.84
CA PHE A 66 -10.38 -6.57 -20.72
C PHE A 66 -9.10 -6.78 -19.92
N SER A 67 -8.41 -7.86 -20.23
CA SER A 67 -7.20 -8.26 -19.52
C SER A 67 -5.98 -7.44 -19.91
N TYR A 68 -4.95 -7.46 -19.06
CA TYR A 68 -3.66 -6.83 -19.28
C TYR A 68 -2.50 -7.79 -18.97
N TYR A 69 -1.30 -7.42 -19.41
CA TYR A 69 -0.11 -8.23 -19.16
C TYR A 69 0.27 -8.22 -17.68
N GLY A 70 0.63 -9.38 -17.14
CA GLY A 70 1.11 -9.52 -15.76
C GLY A 70 0.01 -9.65 -14.71
N GLU A 71 -1.24 -9.94 -15.10
CA GLU A 71 -2.28 -10.30 -14.13
C GLU A 71 -1.91 -11.56 -13.33
N PRO A 72 -2.14 -11.60 -12.00
CA PRO A 72 -1.88 -12.78 -11.20
C PRO A 72 -2.88 -13.91 -11.52
N ALA A 73 -2.37 -15.08 -11.85
CA ALA A 73 -3.13 -16.25 -12.28
C ALA A 73 -3.43 -17.25 -11.14
N ASN A 74 -2.68 -17.19 -10.04
CA ASN A 74 -2.83 -18.09 -8.88
C ASN A 74 -2.67 -17.36 -7.55
N LEU A 75 -2.94 -18.08 -6.45
CA LEU A 75 -2.90 -17.52 -5.10
C LEU A 75 -1.49 -17.02 -4.74
N GLU A 76 -0.44 -17.74 -5.11
CA GLU A 76 0.94 -17.37 -4.83
C GLU A 76 1.31 -16.04 -5.48
N GLN A 77 0.88 -15.83 -6.73
CA GLN A 77 1.09 -14.57 -7.45
C GLN A 77 0.29 -13.43 -6.81
N LYS A 78 -0.98 -13.67 -6.43
CA LYS A 78 -1.78 -12.69 -5.69
C LYS A 78 -1.10 -12.29 -4.37
N ILE A 79 -0.61 -13.26 -3.59
CA ILE A 79 0.14 -13.00 -2.35
C ILE A 79 1.42 -12.20 -2.64
N GLY A 80 2.15 -12.56 -3.70
CA GLY A 80 3.33 -11.82 -4.15
C GLY A 80 3.02 -10.36 -4.46
N ASP A 81 1.92 -10.10 -5.17
CA ASP A 81 1.48 -8.75 -5.51
C ASP A 81 1.03 -7.96 -4.28
N VAL A 82 0.33 -8.57 -3.32
CA VAL A 82 0.06 -7.92 -2.01
C VAL A 82 1.35 -7.63 -1.25
N GLY A 83 2.35 -8.51 -1.33
CA GLY A 83 3.66 -8.28 -0.72
C GLY A 83 4.32 -6.99 -1.22
N ILE A 84 4.17 -6.68 -2.52
CA ILE A 84 4.64 -5.41 -3.10
C ILE A 84 3.84 -4.23 -2.53
N LEU A 85 2.51 -4.34 -2.47
CA LEU A 85 1.66 -3.30 -1.88
C LEU A 85 2.06 -3.03 -0.43
N HIS A 86 2.29 -4.07 0.37
CA HIS A 86 2.71 -3.94 1.75
C HIS A 86 4.10 -3.32 1.86
N ALA A 87 5.07 -3.72 1.02
CA ALA A 87 6.40 -3.14 1.01
C ALA A 87 6.38 -1.61 0.75
N LEU A 88 5.53 -1.14 -0.17
CA LEU A 88 5.42 0.28 -0.53
C LEU A 88 4.56 1.10 0.43
N THR A 89 3.46 0.53 0.91
CA THR A 89 2.44 1.29 1.68
C THR A 89 2.52 1.07 3.19
N GLN A 90 3.11 -0.05 3.63
CA GLN A 90 3.15 -0.51 5.02
C GLN A 90 1.76 -0.68 5.70
N THR A 91 0.66 -0.61 4.94
CA THR A 91 -0.72 -0.69 5.45
C THR A 91 -1.48 -1.94 4.99
N ALA A 92 -0.94 -2.68 4.03
CA ALA A 92 -1.52 -3.90 3.47
C ALA A 92 -1.16 -5.17 4.27
N GLY A 93 -1.29 -5.15 5.60
CA GLY A 93 -0.82 -6.23 6.49
C GLY A 93 -1.64 -7.53 6.50
N ALA A 94 -2.74 -7.61 5.75
CA ALA A 94 -3.59 -8.80 5.67
C ALA A 94 -4.19 -8.98 4.27
N ILE A 95 -4.60 -10.21 3.95
CA ILE A 95 -5.24 -10.56 2.68
C ILE A 95 -6.63 -11.15 2.96
N SER A 96 -7.64 -10.60 2.31
CA SER A 96 -8.99 -11.16 2.30
C SER A 96 -9.09 -12.17 1.15
N LEU A 97 -9.17 -13.46 1.50
CA LEU A 97 -9.30 -14.56 0.55
C LEU A 97 -10.77 -14.83 0.20
N HIS A 98 -11.00 -15.31 -1.03
CA HIS A 98 -12.29 -15.72 -1.54
C HIS A 98 -12.25 -17.17 -2.01
N ILE A 99 -12.97 -18.05 -1.33
CA ILE A 99 -13.06 -19.48 -1.68
C ILE A 99 -14.31 -19.68 -2.56
N PRO A 100 -14.23 -20.36 -3.72
CA PRO A 100 -13.14 -21.26 -4.14
C PRO A 100 -12.05 -20.65 -5.03
N TRP A 101 -11.98 -19.32 -5.19
CA TRP A 101 -11.03 -18.67 -6.11
C TRP A 101 -9.58 -18.69 -5.63
N ASP A 102 -9.37 -18.87 -4.33
CA ASP A 102 -8.07 -18.86 -3.65
C ASP A 102 -7.81 -20.17 -2.91
N ILE A 103 -8.17 -21.31 -3.51
CA ILE A 103 -7.78 -22.62 -2.99
C ILE A 103 -6.28 -22.82 -3.30
N PRO A 104 -5.47 -23.29 -2.33
CA PRO A 104 -4.08 -23.69 -2.56
C PRO A 104 -3.94 -24.80 -3.62
#